data_AF-A0A7K3NQL5-F1
#
_entry.id   AF-A0A7K3NQL5-F1
#
_cell.length_a   1.000
_cell.length_b   1.000
_cell.length_c   1.000
_cell.angle_alpha   90.00
_cell.angle_beta   90.00
_cell.angle_gamma   90.00
#
_symmetry.space_group_name_H-M   'P 1'
#
loop_
_entity.id
_entity.type
_entity.pdbx_description
1 polymer ?
#
loop_
_entity_poly.entity_id
_entity_poly.type
_entity_poly.pdbx_seq_one_letter_code
_entity_poly.pdbx_strand_id
1 'polypeptide(L)'
;MDVNTAALKDAILGQDFLTWLWFRSEKNGWLFRMADGGEVNVYLEQKVSVRGGEGDNVETAVVSGPNAAFAEAREGLKAGKRVDRALLRLEQDGNTWMVQLKADDLSLNALRTPKIETRAAEGEDPDGPILEKLFLVEKGMGFVEELYGQFLAARLGPDWRAELRAFADWLGEKA
;
A
#
# COMPACT_ATOMS: atom_id res chain seq x y z
N MET A 1 10.77 -26.51 6.92
CA MET A 1 10.83 -25.49 5.85
C MET A 1 11.99 -24.58 6.21
N ASP A 2 12.92 -24.33 5.28
CA ASP A 2 14.11 -23.51 5.54
C ASP A 2 13.68 -22.04 5.72
N VAL A 3 14.16 -21.38 6.79
CA VAL A 3 13.76 -20.03 7.20
C VAL A 3 14.07 -19.01 6.10
N ASN A 4 15.18 -19.22 5.38
CA ASN A 4 15.56 -18.36 4.26
C ASN A 4 14.62 -18.50 3.06
N THR A 5 14.12 -19.71 2.79
CA THR A 5 13.15 -19.94 1.72
C THR A 5 11.78 -19.35 2.05
N ALA A 6 11.38 -19.35 3.32
CA ALA A 6 10.15 -18.69 3.76
C ALA A 6 10.24 -17.17 3.60
N ALA A 7 11.32 -16.54 4.06
CA ALA A 7 11.52 -15.09 3.95
C ALA A 7 11.52 -14.59 2.49
N LEU A 8 12.11 -15.36 1.56
CA LEU A 8 12.08 -15.03 0.13
C LEU A 8 10.65 -15.10 -0.45
N LYS A 9 9.83 -16.05 -0.02
CA LYS A 9 8.42 -16.17 -0.46
C LYS A 9 7.55 -15.06 0.09
N ASP A 10 7.78 -14.65 1.34
CA ASP A 10 7.05 -13.55 1.98
C ASP A 10 7.33 -12.22 1.26
N ALA A 11 8.60 -11.96 0.93
CA ALA A 11 8.99 -10.80 0.14
C ALA A 11 8.33 -10.80 -1.27
N ILE A 12 8.24 -11.95 -1.93
CA ILE A 12 7.56 -12.07 -3.22
C ILE A 12 6.07 -11.71 -3.10
N LEU A 13 5.40 -12.14 -2.02
CA LEU A 13 3.99 -11.88 -1.81
C LEU A 13 3.73 -10.41 -1.45
N GLY A 14 4.57 -9.81 -0.61
CA GLY A 14 4.49 -8.38 -0.32
C GLY A 14 4.77 -7.51 -1.55
N GLN A 15 5.70 -7.94 -2.42
CA GLN A 15 5.97 -7.25 -3.68
C GLN A 15 4.80 -7.37 -4.66
N ASP A 16 4.19 -8.56 -4.77
CA ASP A 16 2.97 -8.75 -5.56
C ASP A 16 1.84 -7.86 -5.03
N PHE A 17 1.65 -7.80 -3.71
CA PHE A 17 0.63 -6.97 -3.07
C PHE A 17 0.81 -5.49 -3.39
N LEU A 18 1.99 -4.91 -3.13
CA LEU A 18 2.22 -3.47 -3.33
C LEU A 18 2.14 -3.09 -4.81
N THR A 19 2.60 -3.97 -5.71
CA THR A 19 2.50 -3.76 -7.16
C THR A 19 1.04 -3.82 -7.62
N TRP A 20 0.27 -4.79 -7.13
CA TRP A 20 -1.15 -4.91 -7.40
C TRP A 20 -1.93 -3.72 -6.86
N LEU A 21 -1.61 -3.27 -5.64
CA LEU A 21 -2.26 -2.13 -5.00
C LEU A 21 -2.09 -0.87 -5.84
N TRP A 22 -0.88 -0.62 -6.36
CA TRP A 22 -0.66 0.49 -7.28
C TRP A 22 -1.56 0.43 -8.51
N PHE A 23 -1.52 -0.70 -9.22
CA PHE A 23 -2.34 -0.92 -10.40
C PHE A 23 -3.82 -0.71 -10.11
N ARG A 24 -4.34 -1.29 -9.02
CA ARG A 24 -5.75 -1.22 -8.68
C ARG A 24 -6.18 0.14 -8.20
N SER A 25 -5.33 0.85 -7.47
CA SER A 25 -5.52 2.26 -7.14
C SER A 25 -5.75 3.07 -8.41
N GLU A 26 -4.89 2.99 -9.41
CA GLU A 26 -5.09 3.76 -10.64
C GLU A 26 -6.33 3.31 -11.42
N LYS A 27 -6.54 1.99 -11.57
CA LYS A 27 -7.65 1.46 -12.38
C LYS A 27 -9.02 1.79 -11.80
N ASN A 28 -9.14 1.85 -10.48
CA ASN A 28 -10.38 2.16 -9.78
C ASN A 28 -10.61 3.66 -9.55
N GLY A 29 -9.74 4.55 -10.09
CA GLY A 29 -9.84 5.99 -9.78
C GLY A 29 -9.53 6.30 -8.31
N TRP A 30 -8.60 5.54 -7.74
CA TRP A 30 -8.06 5.62 -6.38
C TRP A 30 -9.00 5.13 -5.27
N LEU A 31 -10.23 4.73 -5.59
CA LEU A 31 -11.25 4.38 -4.61
C LEU A 31 -11.32 2.86 -4.36
N PHE A 32 -11.32 2.47 -3.10
CA PHE A 32 -11.57 1.10 -2.65
C PHE A 32 -12.81 1.07 -1.78
N ARG A 33 -13.66 0.07 -2.00
CA ARG A 33 -14.81 -0.20 -1.14
C ARG A 33 -14.39 -1.15 -0.03
N MET A 34 -14.81 -0.83 1.18
CA MET A 34 -14.51 -1.58 2.39
C MET A 34 -15.68 -2.51 2.76
N ALA A 35 -15.41 -3.50 3.59
CA ALA A 35 -16.31 -4.57 3.99
C ALA A 35 -17.43 -4.05 4.89
N ASP A 36 -17.16 -2.99 5.65
CA ASP A 36 -18.15 -2.24 6.42
C ASP A 36 -19.08 -1.37 5.53
N GLY A 37 -18.84 -1.37 4.21
CA GLY A 37 -19.57 -0.57 3.23
C GLY A 37 -19.03 0.85 3.06
N GLY A 38 -18.02 1.25 3.82
CA GLY A 38 -17.30 2.51 3.65
C GLY A 38 -16.43 2.50 2.40
N GLU A 39 -15.89 3.67 2.07
CA GLU A 39 -14.95 3.83 0.96
C GLU A 39 -13.68 4.52 1.45
N VAL A 40 -12.54 4.16 0.86
CA VAL A 40 -11.24 4.76 1.15
C VAL A 40 -10.53 5.06 -0.15
N ASN A 41 -10.00 6.28 -0.28
CA ASN A 41 -9.09 6.61 -1.37
C ASN A 41 -7.69 6.15 -0.99
N VAL A 42 -7.00 5.45 -1.90
CA VAL A 42 -5.68 4.85 -1.68
C VAL A 42 -4.73 5.35 -2.75
N TYR A 43 -3.82 6.23 -2.35
CA TYR A 43 -2.78 6.77 -3.22
C TYR A 43 -1.42 6.18 -2.87
N LEU A 44 -0.66 5.79 -3.88
CA LEU A 44 0.77 5.55 -3.75
C LEU A 44 1.46 6.80 -4.26
N GLU A 45 2.07 7.58 -3.37
CA GLU A 45 2.58 8.89 -3.73
C GLU A 45 3.89 9.26 -3.05
N GLN A 46 4.57 10.27 -3.59
CA GLN A 46 5.86 10.84 -3.17
C GLN A 46 7.07 9.92 -3.24
N LYS A 47 6.93 8.63 -2.87
CA LYS A 47 8.03 7.67 -2.82
C LYS A 47 7.55 6.25 -3.09
N VAL A 48 8.01 5.69 -4.21
CA VAL A 48 7.87 4.28 -4.56
C VAL A 48 9.24 3.74 -4.93
N SER A 49 9.57 2.55 -4.43
CA SER A 49 10.76 1.82 -4.82
C SER A 49 10.36 0.52 -5.50
N VAL A 50 11.01 0.19 -6.60
CA VAL A 50 10.87 -1.10 -7.28
C VAL A 50 12.18 -1.87 -7.22
N ARG A 51 12.10 -3.19 -7.02
CA ARG A 51 13.23 -4.10 -6.90
C ARG A 51 13.06 -5.28 -7.85
N GLY A 52 14.15 -5.72 -8.46
CA GLY A 52 14.24 -6.97 -9.22
C GLY A 52 15.56 -7.69 -8.96
N GLY A 53 15.68 -8.91 -9.49
CA GLY A 53 16.85 -9.78 -9.27
C GLY A 53 16.82 -10.56 -7.95
N GLU A 54 17.70 -11.54 -7.83
CA GLU A 54 17.83 -12.44 -6.67
C GLU A 54 19.31 -12.54 -6.22
N GLY A 55 19.55 -12.82 -4.94
CA GLY A 55 20.90 -13.02 -4.39
C GLY A 55 21.78 -11.76 -4.45
N ASP A 56 22.97 -11.89 -5.02
CA ASP A 56 23.93 -10.78 -5.16
C ASP A 56 23.60 -9.82 -6.32
N ASN A 57 22.61 -10.14 -7.16
CA ASN A 57 22.21 -9.36 -8.34
C ASN A 57 20.93 -8.54 -8.09
N VAL A 58 20.75 -7.99 -6.89
CA VAL A 58 19.59 -7.15 -6.56
C VAL A 58 19.73 -5.78 -7.24
N GLU A 59 18.80 -5.48 -8.14
CA GLU A 59 18.65 -4.15 -8.72
C GLU A 59 17.48 -3.41 -8.06
N THR A 60 17.77 -2.25 -7.47
CA THR A 60 16.74 -1.39 -6.89
C THR A 60 16.69 -0.07 -7.63
N ALA A 61 15.50 0.36 -8.01
CA ALA A 61 15.22 1.76 -8.38
C ALA A 61 14.37 2.37 -7.28
N VAL A 62 14.80 3.51 -6.75
CA VAL A 62 14.03 4.31 -5.79
C VAL A 62 13.64 5.58 -6.51
N VAL A 63 12.35 5.88 -6.52
CA VAL A 63 11.87 7.07 -7.18
C VAL A 63 11.12 7.96 -6.20
N SER A 64 11.50 9.23 -6.20
CA SER A 64 10.96 10.26 -5.30
C SER A 64 10.74 11.58 -6.04
N GLY A 65 9.53 12.14 -5.98
CA GLY A 65 9.17 13.39 -6.65
C GLY A 65 7.75 13.39 -7.23
N PRO A 66 7.27 14.53 -7.78
CA PRO A 66 5.97 14.62 -8.44
C PRO A 66 5.94 13.81 -9.76
N ASN A 67 4.73 13.46 -10.23
CA ASN A 67 4.31 12.73 -11.45
C ASN A 67 5.39 12.11 -12.38
N ALA A 68 6.39 12.86 -12.83
CA ALA A 68 7.53 12.35 -13.62
C ALA A 68 8.30 11.21 -12.93
N ALA A 69 8.28 11.15 -11.61
CA ALA A 69 8.89 10.11 -10.80
C ALA A 69 8.18 8.74 -10.98
N PHE A 70 6.84 8.72 -11.13
CA PHE A 70 6.09 7.47 -11.27
C PHE A 70 6.30 6.80 -12.64
N ALA A 71 6.67 7.56 -13.66
CA ALA A 71 7.00 7.02 -14.99
C ALA A 71 8.23 6.08 -14.94
N GLU A 72 9.30 6.46 -14.23
CA GLU A 72 10.51 5.63 -14.10
C GLU A 72 10.25 4.34 -13.33
N ALA A 73 9.46 4.41 -12.24
CA ALA A 73 9.06 3.23 -11.49
C ALA A 73 8.23 2.27 -12.37
N ARG A 74 7.35 2.80 -13.23
CA ARG A 74 6.54 2.01 -14.16
C ARG A 74 7.37 1.37 -15.28
N GLU A 75 8.39 2.04 -15.78
CA GLU A 75 9.39 1.42 -16.67
C GLU A 75 10.13 0.27 -15.96
N GLY A 76 10.46 0.44 -14.67
CA GLY A 76 10.97 -0.65 -13.85
C GLY A 76 10.03 -1.86 -13.79
N LEU A 77 8.72 -1.63 -13.64
CA LEU A 77 7.71 -2.71 -13.68
C LEU A 77 7.69 -3.42 -15.04
N LYS A 78 7.79 -2.69 -16.15
CA LYS A 78 7.91 -3.28 -17.51
C LYS A 78 9.16 -4.15 -17.66
N ALA A 79 10.25 -3.78 -16.99
CA ALA A 79 11.48 -4.57 -16.93
C ALA A 79 11.42 -5.76 -15.95
N GLY A 80 10.25 -6.04 -15.35
CA GLY A 80 10.04 -7.16 -14.43
C GLY A 80 10.36 -6.87 -12.96
N LYS A 81 10.68 -5.61 -12.60
CA LYS A 81 10.81 -5.20 -11.19
C LYS A 81 9.42 -5.15 -10.55
N ARG A 82 9.36 -5.22 -9.22
CA ARG A 82 8.11 -5.12 -8.44
C ARG A 82 8.27 -4.09 -7.34
N VAL A 83 7.16 -3.53 -6.88
CA VAL A 83 7.17 -2.54 -5.79
C VAL A 83 7.69 -3.18 -4.52
N ASP A 84 8.78 -2.63 -3.99
CA ASP A 84 9.39 -3.04 -2.75
C ASP A 84 8.92 -2.20 -1.56
N ARG A 85 8.74 -0.90 -1.78
CA ARG A 85 8.30 0.04 -0.75
C ARG A 85 7.39 1.07 -1.38
N ALA A 86 6.33 1.41 -0.67
CA ALA A 86 5.40 2.45 -1.07
C ALA A 86 5.01 3.30 0.13
N LEU A 87 5.05 4.61 -0.03
CA LEU A 87 4.34 5.51 0.88
C LEU A 87 2.88 5.61 0.42
N LEU A 88 1.98 5.14 1.28
CA LEU A 88 0.54 5.20 1.08
C LEU A 88 -0.01 6.47 1.72
N ARG A 89 -0.89 7.16 1.00
CA ARG A 89 -1.84 8.13 1.56
C ARG A 89 -3.24 7.54 1.45
N LEU A 90 -3.91 7.40 2.59
CA LEU A 90 -5.25 6.84 2.70
C LEU A 90 -6.21 7.96 3.13
N GLU A 91 -7.36 8.08 2.47
CA GLU A 91 -8.34 9.12 2.80
C GLU A 91 -9.76 8.58 2.90
N GLN A 92 -10.42 8.86 4.02
CA GLN A 92 -11.81 8.49 4.29
C GLN A 92 -12.46 9.64 5.07
N ASP A 93 -13.63 10.10 4.63
CA ASP A 93 -14.44 11.12 5.31
C ASP A 93 -13.67 12.40 5.70
N GLY A 94 -12.74 12.85 4.85
CA GLY A 94 -11.91 14.04 5.08
C GLY A 94 -10.73 13.82 6.05
N ASN A 95 -10.59 12.61 6.59
CA ASN A 95 -9.43 12.20 7.37
C ASN A 95 -8.36 11.59 6.47
N THR A 96 -7.10 11.90 6.77
CA THR A 96 -5.93 11.41 6.01
C THR A 96 -4.99 10.64 6.93
N TRP A 97 -4.60 9.45 6.48
CA TRP A 97 -3.51 8.67 7.05
C TRP A 97 -2.36 8.60 6.06
N MET A 98 -1.13 8.57 6.56
CA MET A 98 0.04 8.23 5.74
C MET A 98 0.86 7.13 6.40
N VAL A 99 1.27 6.14 5.63
CA VAL A 99 2.06 5.01 6.13
C VAL A 99 2.97 4.47 5.04
N GLN A 100 4.22 4.16 5.37
CA GLN A 100 5.11 3.48 4.44
C GLN A 100 5.05 1.96 4.67
N LEU A 101 4.75 1.21 3.63
CA LEU A 101 4.83 -0.25 3.65
C LEU A 101 6.15 -0.74 3.03
N LYS A 102 6.67 -1.84 3.57
CA LYS A 102 7.83 -2.57 3.05
C LYS A 102 7.42 -3.99 2.69
N ALA A 103 7.71 -4.43 1.47
CA ALA A 103 7.27 -5.72 0.95
C ALA A 103 7.84 -6.92 1.71
N ASP A 104 9.11 -6.85 2.14
CA ASP A 104 9.81 -8.00 2.74
C ASP A 104 9.13 -8.56 4.01
N ASP A 105 8.49 -7.69 4.78
CA ASP A 105 7.91 -8.01 6.10
C ASP A 105 6.52 -7.40 6.32
N LEU A 106 5.97 -6.72 5.30
CA LEU A 106 4.74 -5.92 5.39
C LEU A 106 4.70 -4.93 6.56
N SER A 107 5.86 -4.48 7.04
CA SER A 107 5.93 -3.56 8.17
C SER A 107 5.32 -2.20 7.84
N LEU A 108 4.47 -1.71 8.74
CA LEU A 108 3.92 -0.35 8.72
C LEU A 108 4.93 0.59 9.38
N ASN A 109 5.56 1.44 8.57
CA ASN A 109 6.56 2.38 9.02
C ASN A 109 6.01 3.80 9.01
N ALA A 110 6.29 4.54 10.09
CA ALA A 110 5.96 5.96 10.24
C ALA A 110 4.46 6.28 10.00
N LEU A 111 3.55 5.46 10.54
CA LEU A 111 2.11 5.73 10.49
C LEU A 111 1.80 7.10 11.09
N ARG A 112 1.25 7.99 10.26
CA ARG A 112 0.68 9.27 10.64
C ARG A 112 -0.83 9.17 10.53
N THR A 113 -1.51 9.44 11.64
CA THR A 113 -2.96 9.51 11.71
C THR A 113 -3.44 10.95 11.45
N PRO A 114 -4.75 11.17 11.29
CA PRO A 114 -5.36 12.48 11.42
C PRO A 114 -4.93 13.20 12.71
N LYS A 115 -4.92 14.53 12.65
CA LYS A 115 -4.64 15.37 13.81
C LYS A 115 -5.84 15.33 14.75
N ILE A 116 -5.56 15.18 16.03
CA ILE A 116 -6.54 15.24 17.11
C ILE A 116 -6.20 16.41 18.01
N GLU A 117 -7.20 16.91 18.74
CA GLU A 117 -6.95 17.83 19.84
C GLU A 117 -6.34 17.04 21.00
N THR A 118 -5.21 17.50 21.53
CA THR A 118 -4.46 16.76 22.56
C THR A 118 -4.77 17.23 23.97
N ARG A 119 -5.55 18.32 24.11
CA ARG A 119 -6.02 18.81 25.40
C ARG A 119 -7.50 18.47 25.57
N ALA A 120 -7.81 17.67 26.58
CA ALA A 120 -9.17 17.53 27.04
C ALA A 120 -9.72 18.90 27.49
N ALA A 121 -10.95 19.23 27.12
CA ALA A 121 -11.57 20.46 27.59
C ALA A 121 -11.87 20.37 29.10
N GLU A 122 -12.09 21.51 29.74
CA GLU A 122 -12.39 21.55 31.17
C GLU A 122 -13.71 20.81 31.45
N GLY A 123 -13.63 19.73 32.23
CA GLY A 123 -14.77 18.85 32.55
C GLY A 123 -14.93 17.63 31.63
N GLU A 124 -14.07 17.45 30.64
CA GLU A 124 -14.01 16.23 29.83
C GLU A 124 -13.13 15.15 30.46
N ASP A 125 -13.32 13.91 30.01
CA ASP A 125 -12.48 12.79 30.39
C ASP A 125 -11.03 13.01 29.90
N PRO A 126 -10.02 13.03 30.79
CA PRO A 126 -8.62 13.17 30.39
C PRO A 126 -8.14 12.06 29.44
N ASP A 127 -8.81 10.90 29.41
CA ASP A 127 -8.45 9.78 28.54
C ASP A 127 -9.03 9.92 27.11
N GLY A 128 -9.91 10.89 26.84
CA GLY A 128 -10.54 11.08 25.53
C GLY A 128 -9.54 11.16 24.37
N PRO A 129 -8.53 12.06 24.41
CA PRO A 129 -7.54 12.19 23.35
C PRO A 129 -6.71 10.93 23.09
N ILE A 130 -6.39 10.15 24.14
CA ILE A 130 -5.60 8.93 23.95
C ILE A 130 -6.44 7.81 23.32
N LEU A 131 -7.72 7.71 23.70
CA LEU A 131 -8.65 6.76 23.10
C LEU A 131 -8.93 7.09 21.63
N GLU A 132 -9.12 8.36 21.30
CA GLU A 132 -9.26 8.80 19.91
C GLU A 132 -8.01 8.49 19.09
N LYS A 133 -6.82 8.73 19.66
CA LYS A 133 -5.55 8.39 19.00
C LYS A 133 -5.43 6.89 18.70
N LEU A 134 -5.76 6.05 19.68
CA LEU A 134 -5.72 4.59 19.54
C LEU A 134 -6.68 4.14 18.44
N PHE A 135 -7.92 4.63 18.46
CA PHE A 135 -8.91 4.35 17.42
C PHE A 135 -8.38 4.71 16.02
N LEU A 136 -7.76 5.88 15.84
CA LEU A 136 -7.22 6.28 14.54
C LEU A 136 -6.03 5.42 14.09
N VAL A 137 -5.22 4.92 15.01
CA VAL A 137 -4.14 3.97 14.71
C VAL A 137 -4.73 2.64 14.25
N GLU A 138 -5.68 2.09 15.01
CA GLU A 138 -6.37 0.84 14.67
C GLU A 138 -7.09 0.94 13.33
N LYS A 139 -7.79 2.05 13.07
CA LYS A 139 -8.48 2.28 11.79
C LYS A 139 -7.49 2.30 10.62
N GLY A 140 -6.35 3.00 10.78
CA GLY A 140 -5.30 3.05 9.76
C GLY A 140 -4.66 1.68 9.48
N MET A 141 -4.45 0.87 10.52
CA MET A 141 -3.98 -0.51 10.37
C MET A 141 -5.02 -1.40 9.67
N GLY A 142 -6.29 -1.28 10.09
CA GLY A 142 -7.40 -2.03 9.51
C GLY A 142 -7.58 -1.78 8.02
N PHE A 143 -7.33 -0.54 7.53
CA PHE A 143 -7.33 -0.27 6.10
C PHE A 143 -6.29 -1.11 5.35
N VAL A 144 -5.05 -1.21 5.87
CA VAL A 144 -3.98 -1.98 5.21
C VAL A 144 -4.30 -3.46 5.22
N GLU A 145 -4.78 -3.98 6.36
CA GLU A 145 -5.19 -5.38 6.51
C GLU A 145 -6.30 -5.74 5.52
N GLU A 146 -7.28 -4.86 5.37
CA GLU A 146 -8.40 -5.10 4.46
C GLU A 146 -7.97 -5.04 2.98
N LEU A 147 -7.16 -4.05 2.59
CA LEU A 147 -6.60 -3.97 1.24
C LEU A 147 -5.79 -5.22 0.89
N TYR A 148 -5.04 -5.75 1.86
CA TYR A 148 -4.31 -7.01 1.71
C TYR A 148 -5.27 -8.20 1.58
N GLY A 149 -6.35 -8.23 2.35
CA GLY A 149 -7.42 -9.23 2.21
C GLY A 149 -8.06 -9.22 0.81
N GLN A 150 -8.34 -8.04 0.26
CA GLN A 150 -8.85 -7.89 -1.11
C GLN A 150 -7.85 -8.40 -2.16
N PHE A 151 -6.56 -8.09 -1.99
CA PHE A 151 -5.50 -8.65 -2.83
C PHE A 151 -5.49 -10.18 -2.78
N LEU A 152 -5.52 -10.78 -1.59
CA LEU A 152 -5.52 -12.23 -1.43
C LEU A 152 -6.75 -12.87 -2.08
N ALA A 153 -7.93 -12.26 -1.92
CA ALA A 153 -9.15 -12.72 -2.56
C ALA A 153 -9.04 -12.70 -4.09
N ALA A 154 -8.48 -11.64 -4.68
CA ALA A 154 -8.22 -11.56 -6.11
C ALA A 154 -7.17 -12.58 -6.57
N ARG A 155 -6.05 -12.68 -5.84
CA ARG A 155 -4.89 -13.53 -6.16
C ARG A 155 -5.20 -15.02 -6.12
N LEU A 156 -6.03 -15.44 -5.17
CA LEU A 156 -6.42 -16.83 -4.98
C LEU A 156 -7.76 -17.16 -5.64
N GLY A 157 -8.44 -16.14 -6.18
CA GLY A 157 -9.73 -16.27 -6.84
C GLY A 157 -9.65 -16.80 -8.27
N PRO A 158 -10.79 -17.22 -8.85
CA PRO A 158 -10.86 -17.74 -10.22
C PRO A 158 -10.51 -16.68 -11.27
N ASP A 159 -10.72 -15.41 -10.96
CA ASP A 159 -10.56 -14.29 -11.89
C ASP A 159 -9.12 -13.74 -11.97
N TRP A 160 -8.16 -14.35 -11.26
CA TRP A 160 -6.77 -13.88 -11.25
C TRP A 160 -6.16 -13.75 -12.66
N ARG A 161 -6.55 -14.61 -13.60
CA ARG A 161 -6.09 -14.51 -15.00
C ARG A 161 -6.63 -13.26 -15.70
N ALA A 162 -7.85 -12.84 -15.38
CA ALA A 162 -8.41 -11.60 -15.93
C ALA A 162 -7.72 -10.39 -15.31
N GLU A 163 -7.46 -10.45 -14.00
CA GLU A 163 -6.71 -9.45 -13.26
C GLU A 163 -5.32 -9.20 -13.87
N LEU A 164 -4.58 -10.27 -14.16
CA LEU A 164 -3.27 -10.18 -14.82
C LEU A 164 -3.32 -9.56 -16.22
N ARG A 165 -4.40 -9.79 -16.98
CA ARG A 165 -4.59 -9.15 -18.29
C ARG A 165 -4.81 -7.64 -18.12
N ALA A 166 -5.69 -7.25 -17.20
CA ALA A 166 -5.93 -5.85 -16.89
C ALA A 166 -4.65 -5.14 -16.38
N PHE A 167 -3.81 -5.83 -15.60
CA PHE A 167 -2.50 -5.35 -15.19
C PHE A 167 -1.55 -5.13 -16.37
N ALA A 168 -1.49 -6.09 -17.31
CA ALA A 168 -0.65 -5.97 -18.50
C ALA A 168 -1.10 -4.81 -19.41
N ASP A 169 -2.42 -4.65 -19.59
CA ASP A 169 -3.00 -3.54 -20.33
C ASP A 169 -2.65 -2.21 -19.67
N TRP A 170 -2.81 -2.14 -18.34
CA TRP A 170 -2.39 -0.97 -17.56
C TRP A 170 -0.91 -0.69 -17.74
N LEU A 171 0.01 -1.65 -17.70
CA LEU A 171 1.43 -1.37 -17.96
C LEU A 171 1.69 -0.81 -19.38
N GLY A 172 0.86 -1.19 -20.36
CA GLY A 172 0.97 -0.74 -21.75
C GLY A 172 0.42 0.67 -22.01
N GLU A 173 -0.44 1.20 -21.14
CA GLU A 173 -0.97 2.56 -21.25
C GLU A 173 0.18 3.59 -21.14
N LYS A 174 0.25 4.57 -22.04
CA LYS A 174 1.24 5.67 -21.91
C LYS A 174 0.86 6.53 -20.71
N ALA A 175 1.82 6.80 -19.81
CA ALA A 175 1.67 7.76 -18.71
C ALA A 175 1.47 9.19 -19.26
#